data_AF-A0AAV1LQF6-F1
#
_entry.id   AF-A0AAV1LQF6-F1
#
_cell.length_a   1.000
_cell.length_b   1.000
_cell.length_c   1.000
_cell.angle_alpha   90.00
_cell.angle_beta   90.00
_cell.angle_gamma   90.00
#
_symmetry.space_group_name_H-M   'P 1'
#
loop_
_entity.id
_entity.type
_entity.pdbx_description
1 polymer ?
#
loop_
_entity_poly.entity_id
_entity_poly.type
_entity_poly.pdbx_seq_one_letter_code
_entity_poly.pdbx_strand_id
1 'polypeptide(L)'
;MGDNLCQQLREKAQQFEWFSLATDESNDVTDTAQLLIFVRGIDKNFNVYEELLHLCSLKGTTTGEDLFCNLEQALVSMQLPWEKLVSVTTDGGRNMSGQNKGLVGRIKSKLAEIGCAIPLFFHCIIHQEALCSKVVSWKEVMDIVVSTVNYIRKNGLTHRQFQQFLSDTEANHRDVVYYSEVRWLSRGAVLKRFFDLRKEINTFMNEKGKSIPELTDTQWLIDLGFLTDVTHELNTLNVRLQGKKKLISDMYTDVKAFQMKIKLFIKHIDEKKLDHFPNCKEAVEEAGINFHWKIDKMKDILIQLQSQFSDRFGDFEKVSSKLKVFANPFSCDIEEVPSNLQMNMIDLQSNNVLKSTFYELKDLVKFYGSLPSDFDELKKFAQQFITIFSSTYLCEQTFSIVNYRKNKCASRLTDEHLRAILRIATTNMTANIQEIASQIQPQTSH
;
A
#
# COMPACT_ATOMS: atom_id res chain seq x y z
N MET A 1 23.28 -5.21 -19.33
CA MET A 1 22.90 -4.56 -18.04
C MET A 1 21.87 -5.37 -17.27
N GLY A 2 20.69 -5.66 -17.84
CA GLY A 2 19.65 -6.45 -17.15
C GLY A 2 20.12 -7.85 -16.69
N ASP A 3 20.91 -8.54 -17.51
CA ASP A 3 21.44 -9.87 -17.17
C ASP A 3 22.51 -9.80 -16.07
N ASN A 4 23.39 -8.80 -16.11
CA ASN A 4 24.38 -8.57 -15.05
C ASN A 4 23.67 -8.33 -13.70
N LEU A 5 22.62 -7.51 -13.68
CA LEU A 5 21.81 -7.32 -12.47
C LEU A 5 21.10 -8.60 -12.02
N CYS A 6 20.60 -9.41 -12.96
CA CYS A 6 20.01 -10.72 -12.68
C CYS A 6 21.01 -11.65 -11.98
N GLN A 7 22.23 -11.71 -12.52
CA GLN A 7 23.30 -12.53 -11.99
C GLN A 7 23.73 -12.06 -10.61
N GLN A 8 23.94 -10.75 -10.41
CA GLN A 8 24.27 -10.20 -9.10
C GLN A 8 23.17 -10.53 -8.07
N LEU A 9 21.89 -10.40 -8.44
CA LEU A 9 20.78 -10.78 -7.56
C LEU A 9 20.81 -12.28 -7.22
N ARG A 10 21.13 -13.16 -8.19
CA ARG A 10 21.27 -14.60 -7.96
C ARG A 10 22.41 -14.92 -7.00
N GLU A 11 23.54 -14.22 -7.11
CA GLU A 11 24.68 -14.38 -6.20
C GLU A 11 24.33 -13.91 -4.77
N LYS A 12 23.58 -12.81 -4.65
CA LYS A 12 23.08 -12.31 -3.37
C LYS A 12 22.01 -13.21 -2.76
N ALA A 13 21.10 -13.74 -3.58
CA ALA A 13 20.00 -14.61 -3.16
C ALA A 13 20.49 -15.87 -2.42
N GLN A 14 21.62 -16.44 -2.85
CA GLN A 14 22.26 -17.58 -2.19
C GLN A 14 22.77 -17.25 -0.77
N GLN A 15 23.02 -15.97 -0.48
CA GLN A 15 23.50 -15.49 0.81
C GLN A 15 22.38 -15.08 1.76
N PHE A 16 21.11 -15.15 1.32
CA PHE A 16 19.99 -14.80 2.18
C PHE A 16 19.84 -15.82 3.31
N GLU A 17 19.71 -15.34 4.54
CA GLU A 17 19.29 -16.13 5.69
C GLU A 17 17.79 -16.40 5.61
N TRP A 18 17.03 -15.37 5.22
CA TRP A 18 15.58 -15.40 5.08
C TRP A 18 15.14 -14.53 3.90
N PHE A 19 13.99 -14.84 3.31
CA PHE A 19 13.38 -13.98 2.32
C PHE A 19 11.85 -14.06 2.34
N SER A 20 11.21 -13.03 1.80
CA SER A 20 9.78 -12.99 1.55
C SER A 20 9.49 -12.53 0.13
N LEU A 21 8.27 -12.80 -0.33
CA LEU A 21 7.81 -12.47 -1.67
C LEU A 21 6.62 -11.52 -1.63
N ALA A 22 6.59 -10.55 -2.54
CA ALA A 22 5.40 -9.81 -2.89
C ALA A 22 5.03 -10.15 -4.34
N THR A 23 3.81 -10.58 -4.56
CA THR A 23 3.33 -11.03 -5.87
C THR A 23 2.03 -10.35 -6.23
N ASP A 24 1.94 -9.89 -7.46
CA ASP A 24 0.77 -9.19 -7.96
C ASP A 24 0.59 -9.47 -9.45
N GLU A 25 -0.65 -9.46 -9.90
CA GLU A 25 -1.04 -9.73 -11.28
C GLU A 25 -1.90 -8.58 -11.79
N SER A 26 -1.54 -8.06 -12.96
CA SER A 26 -2.30 -7.00 -13.61
C SER A 26 -2.24 -7.16 -15.12
N ASN A 27 -3.32 -6.78 -15.79
CA ASN A 27 -3.36 -6.74 -17.25
C ASN A 27 -2.60 -5.52 -17.77
N ASP A 28 -1.75 -5.73 -18.78
CA ASP A 28 -1.18 -4.63 -19.55
C ASP A 28 -2.20 -4.05 -20.56
N VAL A 29 -1.82 -2.99 -21.27
CA VAL A 29 -2.70 -2.32 -22.24
C VAL A 29 -3.12 -3.19 -23.44
N THR A 30 -2.54 -4.38 -23.59
CA THR A 30 -2.87 -5.36 -24.63
C THR A 30 -3.68 -6.54 -24.08
N ASP A 31 -4.27 -6.38 -22.89
CA ASP A 31 -5.02 -7.41 -22.17
C ASP A 31 -4.19 -8.67 -21.88
N THR A 32 -2.86 -8.56 -21.88
CA THR A 32 -1.97 -9.64 -21.45
C THR A 32 -1.71 -9.50 -19.96
N ALA A 33 -2.08 -10.52 -19.19
CA ALA A 33 -1.80 -10.57 -17.76
C ALA A 33 -0.30 -10.64 -17.50
N GLN A 34 0.19 -9.81 -16.58
CA GLN A 34 1.58 -9.71 -16.19
C GLN A 34 1.69 -10.07 -14.72
N LEU A 35 2.46 -11.13 -14.41
CA LEU A 35 2.80 -11.52 -13.05
C LEU A 35 4.13 -10.88 -12.65
N LEU A 36 4.12 -10.11 -11.57
CA LEU A 36 5.32 -9.56 -10.94
C LEU A 36 5.60 -10.31 -9.63
N ILE A 37 6.86 -10.69 -9.44
CA ILE A 37 7.36 -11.27 -8.19
C ILE A 37 8.54 -10.44 -7.72
N PHE A 38 8.38 -9.79 -6.58
CA PHE A 38 9.45 -9.12 -5.85
C PHE A 38 9.95 -10.00 -4.71
N VAL A 39 11.26 -9.93 -4.44
CA VAL A 39 11.89 -10.56 -3.30
C VAL A 39 12.41 -9.49 -2.35
N ARG A 40 12.22 -9.71 -1.04
CA ARG A 40 12.95 -9.01 0.01
C ARG A 40 13.73 -10.03 0.81
N GLY A 41 15.06 -10.00 0.68
CA GLY A 41 15.98 -10.91 1.35
C GLY A 41 16.91 -10.18 2.29
N ILE A 42 17.42 -10.90 3.28
CA ILE A 42 18.38 -10.39 4.26
C ILE A 42 19.56 -11.34 4.39
N ASP A 43 20.77 -10.82 4.38
CA ASP A 43 21.99 -11.61 4.63
C ASP A 43 22.37 -11.66 6.12
N LYS A 44 23.38 -12.47 6.46
CA LYS A 44 23.92 -12.60 7.82
C LYS A 44 24.41 -11.28 8.44
N ASN A 45 24.74 -10.29 7.61
CA ASN A 45 25.23 -8.97 8.04
C ASN A 45 24.09 -7.93 8.12
N PHE A 46 22.82 -8.36 8.05
CA PHE A 46 21.65 -7.50 8.07
C PHE A 46 21.54 -6.54 6.87
N ASN A 47 22.20 -6.85 5.75
CA ASN A 47 21.93 -6.11 4.52
C ASN A 47 20.61 -6.60 3.92
N VAL A 48 19.68 -5.66 3.70
CA VAL A 48 18.37 -5.95 3.13
C VAL A 48 18.38 -5.61 1.64
N TYR A 49 17.94 -6.57 0.83
CA TYR A 49 17.84 -6.45 -0.61
C TYR A 49 16.37 -6.56 -1.00
N GLU A 50 15.86 -5.58 -1.76
CA GLU A 50 14.47 -5.50 -2.20
C GLU A 50 14.46 -5.31 -3.72
N GLU A 51 14.19 -6.37 -4.47
CA GLU A 51 14.51 -6.46 -5.91
C GLU A 51 13.45 -7.23 -6.71
N LEU A 52 13.36 -6.93 -8.02
CA LEU A 52 12.47 -7.63 -8.95
C LEU A 52 13.05 -9.02 -9.28
N LEU A 53 12.43 -10.05 -8.70
CA LEU A 53 12.81 -11.45 -8.89
C LEU A 53 12.42 -11.94 -10.28
N HIS A 54 11.15 -11.75 -10.65
CA HIS A 54 10.61 -12.27 -11.90
C HIS A 54 9.46 -11.40 -12.45
N LEU A 55 9.39 -11.34 -13.78
CA LEU A 55 8.25 -10.80 -14.53
C LEU A 55 7.84 -11.85 -15.56
N CYS A 56 6.56 -12.22 -15.58
CA CYS A 56 6.04 -13.16 -16.56
C CYS A 56 4.78 -12.65 -17.25
N SER A 57 4.80 -12.68 -18.58
CA SER A 57 3.62 -12.49 -19.43
C SER A 57 2.82 -13.79 -19.50
N LEU A 58 1.63 -13.83 -18.91
CA LEU A 58 0.72 -14.96 -18.93
C LEU A 58 -0.17 -14.87 -20.18
N LYS A 59 0.16 -15.64 -21.23
CA LYS A 59 -0.47 -15.57 -22.56
C LYS A 59 -1.72 -16.45 -22.73
N GLY A 60 -2.23 -17.01 -21.63
CA GLY A 60 -3.35 -17.94 -21.64
C GLY A 60 -4.23 -17.76 -20.40
N THR A 61 -4.08 -18.65 -19.43
CA THR A 61 -4.82 -18.61 -18.17
C THR A 61 -4.02 -17.93 -17.05
N THR A 62 -4.75 -17.43 -16.05
CA THR A 62 -4.18 -16.82 -14.83
C THR A 62 -4.62 -17.61 -13.59
N THR A 63 -4.68 -18.94 -13.69
CA THR A 63 -5.09 -19.79 -12.58
C THR A 63 -4.03 -19.80 -11.48
N GLY A 64 -4.41 -20.22 -10.26
CA GLY A 64 -3.44 -20.40 -9.19
C GLY A 64 -2.33 -21.41 -9.53
N GLU A 65 -2.57 -22.35 -10.45
CA GLU A 65 -1.51 -23.25 -10.95
C GLU A 65 -0.51 -22.51 -11.82
N ASP A 66 -0.99 -21.73 -12.79
CA ASP A 66 -0.11 -20.94 -13.67
C ASP A 66 0.79 -20.02 -12.84
N LEU A 67 0.21 -19.36 -11.84
CA LEU A 67 0.93 -18.50 -10.90
C LEU A 67 1.96 -19.28 -10.08
N PHE A 68 1.59 -20.46 -9.58
CA PHE A 68 2.48 -21.31 -8.78
C PHE A 68 3.66 -21.83 -9.59
N CYS A 69 3.43 -22.33 -10.81
CA CYS A 69 4.51 -22.82 -11.68
C CYS A 69 5.52 -21.71 -12.01
N ASN A 70 5.04 -20.50 -12.30
CA ASN A 70 5.92 -19.36 -12.56
C ASN A 70 6.71 -18.92 -11.32
N LEU A 71 6.08 -18.95 -10.14
CA LEU A 71 6.76 -18.66 -8.88
C LEU A 71 7.81 -19.72 -8.54
N GLU A 72 7.49 -21.01 -8.68
CA GLU A 72 8.42 -22.11 -8.43
C GLU A 72 9.60 -22.03 -9.40
N GLN A 73 9.35 -21.79 -10.70
CA GLN A 73 10.42 -21.58 -11.68
C GLN A 73 11.31 -20.39 -11.31
N ALA A 74 10.73 -19.28 -10.84
CA ALA A 74 11.48 -18.12 -10.40
C ALA A 74 12.42 -18.48 -9.23
N LEU A 75 11.90 -19.16 -8.20
CA LEU A 75 12.70 -19.58 -7.04
C LEU A 75 13.83 -20.53 -7.43
N VAL A 76 13.54 -21.55 -8.24
CA VAL A 76 14.55 -22.50 -8.74
C VAL A 76 15.62 -21.78 -9.55
N SER A 77 15.22 -20.88 -10.46
CA SER A 77 16.15 -20.13 -11.31
C SER A 77 17.05 -19.16 -10.53
N MET A 78 16.60 -18.72 -9.36
CA MET A 78 17.32 -17.80 -8.48
C MET A 78 17.98 -18.52 -7.30
N GLN A 79 17.89 -19.85 -7.24
CA GLN A 79 18.44 -20.71 -6.18
C GLN A 79 17.97 -20.28 -4.79
N LEU A 80 16.70 -19.90 -4.68
CA LEU A 80 16.05 -19.53 -3.43
C LEU A 80 15.38 -20.77 -2.81
N PRO A 81 15.88 -21.26 -1.66
CA PRO A 81 15.36 -22.46 -1.03
C PRO A 81 14.01 -22.21 -0.33
N TRP A 82 13.09 -23.17 -0.41
CA TRP A 82 11.74 -23.04 0.14
C TRP A 82 11.73 -22.92 1.68
N GLU A 83 12.69 -23.55 2.37
CA GLU A 83 12.81 -23.51 3.84
C GLU A 83 13.15 -22.13 4.40
N LYS A 84 13.68 -21.22 3.57
CA LYS A 84 14.00 -19.83 3.96
C LYS A 84 12.88 -18.84 3.65
N LEU A 85 11.77 -19.29 3.05
CA LEU A 85 10.61 -18.45 2.74
C LEU A 85 9.84 -18.11 4.01
N VAL A 86 9.79 -16.83 4.37
CA VAL A 86 9.11 -16.33 5.57
C VAL A 86 7.66 -15.94 5.30
N SER A 87 7.42 -15.21 4.21
CA SER A 87 6.07 -14.74 3.89
C SER A 87 5.84 -14.54 2.40
N VAL A 88 4.56 -14.59 2.01
CA VAL A 88 4.08 -14.21 0.67
C VAL A 88 2.93 -13.22 0.81
N THR A 89 3.04 -12.10 0.12
CA THR A 89 2.05 -11.02 0.15
C THR A 89 1.43 -10.85 -1.23
N THR A 90 0.10 -10.86 -1.29
CA THR A 90 -0.67 -10.83 -2.55
C THR A 90 -1.76 -9.76 -2.54
N ASP A 91 -2.31 -9.43 -3.70
CA ASP A 91 -3.47 -8.55 -3.84
C ASP A 91 -4.79 -9.17 -3.35
N GLY A 92 -4.79 -10.44 -2.92
CA GLY A 92 -5.98 -11.13 -2.44
C GLY A 92 -6.93 -11.63 -3.53
N GLY A 93 -6.58 -11.53 -4.82
CA GLY A 93 -7.35 -12.07 -5.93
C GLY A 93 -7.65 -13.57 -5.76
N ARG A 94 -8.77 -14.08 -6.31
CA ARG A 94 -9.21 -15.48 -6.05
C ARG A 94 -8.18 -16.53 -6.52
N ASN A 95 -7.50 -16.26 -7.63
CA ASN A 95 -6.39 -17.06 -8.15
C ASN A 95 -5.14 -17.01 -7.25
N MET A 96 -4.96 -15.95 -6.46
CA MET A 96 -3.87 -15.80 -5.50
C MET A 96 -4.23 -16.42 -4.13
N SER A 97 -5.34 -15.99 -3.52
CA SER A 97 -5.70 -16.26 -2.12
C SER A 97 -6.47 -17.56 -1.88
N GLY A 98 -6.90 -18.26 -2.94
CA GLY A 98 -7.68 -19.49 -2.84
C GLY A 98 -6.97 -20.57 -2.01
N GLN A 99 -7.67 -21.12 -1.02
CA GLN A 99 -7.10 -22.06 -0.02
C GLN A 99 -6.59 -23.38 -0.62
N ASN A 100 -7.22 -23.86 -1.70
CA ASN A 100 -6.86 -25.14 -2.34
C ASN A 100 -6.30 -24.95 -3.75
N LYS A 101 -6.95 -24.09 -4.55
CA LYS A 101 -6.63 -23.91 -5.98
C LYS A 101 -5.88 -22.61 -6.28
N GLY A 102 -5.76 -21.71 -5.31
CA GLY A 102 -5.02 -20.46 -5.45
C GLY A 102 -3.53 -20.65 -5.19
N LEU A 103 -2.72 -19.66 -5.55
CA LEU A 103 -1.28 -19.63 -5.33
C LEU A 103 -0.93 -19.95 -3.87
N VAL A 104 -1.58 -19.29 -2.91
CA VAL A 104 -1.37 -19.50 -1.47
C VAL A 104 -1.63 -20.95 -1.06
N GLY A 105 -2.72 -21.55 -1.55
CA GLY A 105 -3.05 -22.95 -1.28
C GLY A 105 -1.96 -23.90 -1.77
N ARG A 106 -1.46 -23.67 -3.00
CA ARG A 106 -0.44 -24.51 -3.62
C ARG A 106 0.92 -24.39 -2.94
N ILE A 107 1.32 -23.19 -2.52
CA ILE A 107 2.53 -22.98 -1.71
C ILE A 107 2.44 -23.76 -0.39
N LYS A 108 1.30 -23.72 0.29
CA LYS A 108 1.08 -24.51 1.51
C LYS A 108 1.21 -26.01 1.26
N SER A 109 0.60 -26.52 0.19
CA SER A 109 0.71 -27.94 -0.18
C SER A 109 2.15 -28.35 -0.46
N LYS A 110 2.90 -27.55 -1.23
CA LYS A 110 4.31 -27.81 -1.54
C LYS A 110 5.17 -27.87 -0.28
N LEU A 111 5.02 -26.91 0.63
CA LEU A 111 5.81 -26.86 1.86
C LEU A 111 5.46 -28.00 2.82
N ALA A 112 4.19 -28.39 2.89
CA ALA A 112 3.76 -29.56 3.66
C ALA A 112 4.38 -30.86 3.08
N GLU A 113 4.44 -30.99 1.75
CA GLU A 113 5.05 -32.14 1.07
C GLU A 113 6.54 -32.29 1.39
N ILE A 114 7.28 -31.19 1.41
CA ILE A 114 8.73 -31.19 1.73
C ILE A 114 9.04 -31.06 3.22
N GLY A 115 8.03 -31.11 4.10
CA GLY A 115 8.21 -31.07 5.57
C GLY A 115 8.72 -29.74 6.13
N CYS A 116 8.48 -28.62 5.44
CA CYS A 116 8.92 -27.28 5.85
C CYS A 116 7.82 -26.51 6.60
N ALA A 117 8.23 -25.50 7.37
CA ALA A 117 7.31 -24.59 8.04
C ALA A 117 6.46 -23.81 7.03
N ILE A 118 5.19 -23.60 7.35
CA ILE A 118 4.28 -22.83 6.50
C ILE A 118 4.57 -21.32 6.69
N PRO A 119 4.81 -20.55 5.61
CA PRO A 119 5.07 -19.12 5.68
C PRO A 119 3.81 -18.34 6.04
N LEU A 120 4.02 -17.09 6.42
CA LEU A 120 2.96 -16.13 6.62
C LEU A 120 2.37 -15.70 5.27
N PHE A 121 1.06 -15.52 5.23
CA PHE A 121 0.37 -15.01 4.05
C PHE A 121 -0.37 -13.74 4.40
N PHE A 122 -0.07 -12.67 3.66
CA PHE A 122 -0.70 -11.38 3.84
C PHE A 122 -1.47 -10.97 2.60
N HIS A 123 -2.67 -10.44 2.80
CA HIS A 123 -3.33 -9.64 1.79
C HIS A 123 -2.78 -8.22 1.90
N CYS A 124 -2.28 -7.68 0.78
CA CYS A 124 -1.70 -6.35 0.65
C CYS A 124 -2.46 -5.31 1.48
N ILE A 125 -1.76 -4.70 2.44
CA ILE A 125 -2.36 -3.80 3.43
C ILE A 125 -2.96 -2.54 2.79
N ILE A 126 -2.38 -2.07 1.67
CA ILE A 126 -2.87 -0.92 0.90
C ILE A 126 -4.17 -1.30 0.18
N HIS A 127 -4.22 -2.50 -0.41
CA HIS A 127 -5.43 -2.97 -1.06
C HIS A 127 -6.55 -3.25 -0.04
N GLN A 128 -6.22 -3.82 1.13
CA GLN A 128 -7.18 -3.98 2.23
C GLN A 128 -7.77 -2.64 2.69
N GLU A 129 -6.94 -1.62 2.89
CA GLU A 129 -7.37 -0.27 3.23
C GLU A 129 -8.30 0.31 2.14
N ALA A 130 -7.91 0.17 0.86
CA ALA A 130 -8.75 0.61 -0.25
C ALA A 130 -10.10 -0.13 -0.29
N LEU A 131 -10.16 -1.41 0.07
CA LEU A 131 -11.41 -2.17 0.19
C LEU A 131 -12.26 -1.68 1.37
N CYS A 132 -11.66 -1.34 2.52
CA CYS A 132 -12.37 -0.71 3.63
C CYS A 132 -13.01 0.61 3.21
N SER A 133 -12.30 1.45 2.45
CA SER A 133 -12.80 2.77 2.03
C SER A 133 -14.11 2.71 1.21
N LYS A 134 -14.44 1.56 0.61
CA LYS A 134 -15.66 1.39 -0.20
C LYS A 134 -16.95 1.57 0.61
N VAL A 135 -16.94 1.33 1.93
CA VAL A 135 -18.13 1.57 2.79
C VAL A 135 -18.39 3.05 3.03
N VAL A 136 -17.38 3.90 2.83
CA VAL A 136 -17.51 5.36 2.87
C VAL A 136 -18.16 5.89 1.57
N SER A 137 -18.80 5.04 0.78
CA SER A 137 -19.52 5.42 -0.45
C SER A 137 -20.91 5.97 -0.14
N TRP A 138 -20.99 7.26 0.21
CA TRP A 138 -22.25 7.98 0.34
C TRP A 138 -22.73 8.47 -1.04
N LYS A 139 -23.50 7.62 -1.73
CA LYS A 139 -23.89 7.81 -3.12
C LYS A 139 -24.58 9.15 -3.38
N GLU A 140 -25.49 9.56 -2.50
CA GLU A 140 -26.28 10.79 -2.61
C GLU A 140 -25.42 12.06 -2.57
N VAL A 141 -24.27 12.02 -1.90
CA VAL A 141 -23.30 13.13 -1.91
C VAL A 141 -22.36 12.98 -3.12
N MET A 142 -21.82 11.79 -3.33
CA MET A 142 -20.82 11.54 -4.37
C MET A 142 -21.35 11.74 -5.78
N ASP A 143 -22.57 11.32 -6.09
CA ASP A 143 -23.15 11.44 -7.43
C ASP A 143 -23.28 12.93 -7.82
N ILE A 144 -23.65 13.80 -6.87
CA ILE A 144 -23.74 15.25 -7.08
C ILE A 144 -22.36 15.87 -7.29
N VAL A 145 -21.38 15.53 -6.43
CA VAL A 145 -20.00 16.02 -6.56
C VAL A 145 -19.41 15.59 -7.91
N VAL A 146 -19.51 14.31 -8.26
CA VAL A 146 -18.93 13.75 -9.48
C VAL A 146 -19.62 14.31 -10.71
N SER A 147 -20.95 14.36 -10.75
CA SER A 147 -21.68 14.91 -11.91
C SER A 147 -21.37 16.40 -12.13
N THR A 148 -21.24 17.18 -11.06
CA THR A 148 -20.89 18.60 -11.11
C THR A 148 -19.46 18.82 -11.61
N VAL A 149 -18.49 18.12 -11.03
CA VAL A 149 -17.08 18.19 -11.46
C VAL A 149 -16.94 17.74 -12.91
N ASN A 150 -17.60 16.65 -13.28
CA ASN A 150 -17.61 16.16 -14.65
C ASN A 150 -18.21 17.18 -15.60
N TYR A 151 -19.30 17.86 -15.25
CA TYR A 151 -19.86 18.91 -16.09
C TYR A 151 -18.87 20.07 -16.32
N ILE A 152 -18.25 20.57 -15.24
CA ILE A 152 -17.26 21.65 -15.32
C ILE A 152 -16.09 21.25 -16.22
N ARG A 153 -15.64 20.00 -16.11
CA ARG A 153 -14.46 19.50 -16.81
C ARG A 153 -14.73 18.83 -18.16
N LYS A 154 -16.00 18.59 -18.53
CA LYS A 154 -16.39 17.83 -19.73
C LYS A 154 -15.88 18.46 -21.01
N ASN A 155 -15.87 19.79 -21.09
CA ASN A 155 -15.41 20.51 -22.27
C ASN A 155 -14.45 21.64 -21.88
N GLY A 156 -13.45 21.89 -22.73
CA GLY A 156 -12.39 22.86 -22.45
C GLY A 156 -12.86 24.32 -22.43
N LEU A 157 -14.06 24.64 -22.93
CA LEU A 157 -14.60 26.00 -22.84
C LEU A 157 -15.17 26.25 -21.43
N THR A 158 -16.05 25.37 -20.95
CA THR A 158 -16.62 25.43 -19.60
C THR A 158 -15.53 25.39 -18.53
N HIS A 159 -14.51 24.57 -18.71
CA HIS A 159 -13.38 24.51 -17.78
C HIS A 159 -12.61 25.83 -17.72
N ARG A 160 -12.25 26.41 -18.87
CA ARG A 160 -11.58 27.73 -18.91
C ARG A 160 -12.45 28.85 -18.36
N GLN A 161 -13.75 28.82 -18.63
CA GLN A 161 -14.70 29.78 -18.07
C GLN A 161 -14.76 29.69 -16.55
N PHE A 162 -14.73 28.48 -15.99
CA PHE A 162 -14.70 28.26 -14.55
C PHE A 162 -13.36 28.73 -13.94
N GLN A 163 -12.22 28.44 -14.56
CA GLN A 163 -10.91 28.93 -14.10
C GLN A 163 -10.83 30.47 -14.12
N GLN A 164 -11.39 31.10 -15.16
CA GLN A 164 -11.49 32.56 -15.24
C GLN A 164 -12.37 33.09 -14.11
N PHE A 165 -13.57 32.52 -13.93
CA PHE A 165 -14.47 32.88 -12.84
C PHE A 165 -13.80 32.81 -11.47
N LEU A 166 -13.09 31.71 -11.17
CA LEU A 166 -12.35 31.57 -9.90
C LEU A 166 -11.24 32.62 -9.72
N SER A 167 -10.61 33.03 -10.82
CA SER A 167 -9.59 34.08 -10.79
C SER A 167 -10.22 35.46 -10.54
N ASP A 168 -11.38 35.71 -11.14
CA ASP A 168 -12.12 36.97 -10.99
C ASP A 168 -12.72 37.12 -9.58
N THR A 169 -13.06 36.00 -8.92
CA THR A 169 -13.59 35.98 -7.54
C THR A 169 -12.51 35.81 -6.47
N GLU A 170 -11.22 35.83 -6.83
CA GLU A 170 -10.08 35.60 -5.92
C GLU A 170 -10.23 34.34 -5.06
N ALA A 171 -10.76 33.26 -5.64
CA ALA A 171 -11.03 32.03 -4.90
C ALA A 171 -9.74 31.39 -4.36
N ASN A 172 -9.84 30.72 -3.20
CA ASN A 172 -8.72 30.03 -2.54
C ASN A 172 -8.05 28.97 -3.42
N HIS A 173 -8.75 28.48 -4.44
CA HIS A 173 -8.25 27.52 -5.41
C HIS A 173 -8.52 28.00 -6.82
N ARG A 174 -7.56 27.75 -7.73
CA ARG A 174 -7.68 28.15 -9.14
C ARG A 174 -8.38 27.12 -10.04
N ASP A 175 -8.71 25.94 -9.52
CA ASP A 175 -9.33 24.86 -10.31
C ASP A 175 -9.95 23.74 -9.45
N VAL A 176 -10.82 22.93 -10.05
CA VAL A 176 -11.33 21.64 -9.56
C VAL A 176 -10.47 20.45 -10.02
N VAL A 177 -10.33 19.44 -9.16
CA VAL A 177 -9.60 18.21 -9.47
C VAL A 177 -10.47 17.28 -10.33
N TYR A 178 -9.93 16.68 -11.39
CA TYR A 178 -10.66 15.68 -12.18
C TYR A 178 -10.87 14.40 -11.37
N TYR A 179 -12.09 13.91 -11.32
CA TYR A 179 -12.38 12.62 -10.73
C TYR A 179 -12.03 11.49 -11.72
N SER A 180 -11.21 10.53 -11.29
CA SER A 180 -11.07 9.24 -11.97
C SER A 180 -11.42 8.13 -11.00
N GLU A 181 -12.43 7.31 -11.34
CA GLU A 181 -12.87 6.16 -10.52
C GLU A 181 -11.72 5.22 -10.13
N VAL A 182 -10.68 5.16 -10.97
CA VAL A 182 -9.56 4.23 -10.87
C VAL A 182 -8.60 4.55 -9.72
N ARG A 183 -8.66 5.74 -9.10
CA ARG A 183 -7.73 6.13 -8.02
C ARG A 183 -8.48 6.70 -6.82
N TRP A 184 -8.66 5.86 -5.81
CA TRP A 184 -9.30 6.22 -4.54
C TRP A 184 -8.71 7.51 -3.91
N LEU A 185 -7.38 7.70 -3.98
CA LEU A 185 -6.69 8.92 -3.54
C LEU A 185 -7.23 10.22 -4.18
N SER A 186 -7.70 10.15 -5.42
CA SER A 186 -8.30 11.31 -6.10
C SER A 186 -9.63 11.73 -5.48
N ARG A 187 -10.35 10.80 -4.84
CA ARG A 187 -11.68 11.05 -4.28
C ARG A 187 -11.64 12.05 -3.13
N GLY A 188 -10.71 11.90 -2.18
CA GLY A 188 -10.58 12.85 -1.07
C GLY A 188 -10.09 14.22 -1.53
N ALA A 189 -9.20 14.27 -2.53
CA ALA A 189 -8.77 15.54 -3.12
C ALA A 189 -9.93 16.26 -3.85
N VAL A 190 -10.77 15.51 -4.57
CA VAL A 190 -11.96 16.04 -5.24
C VAL A 190 -12.97 16.55 -4.22
N LEU A 191 -13.29 15.78 -3.18
CA LEU A 191 -14.22 16.18 -2.12
C LEU A 191 -13.76 17.45 -1.41
N LYS A 192 -12.48 17.50 -0.98
CA LYS A 192 -11.95 18.68 -0.32
C LYS A 192 -11.99 19.91 -1.22
N ARG A 193 -11.58 19.77 -2.49
CA ARG A 193 -11.62 20.88 -3.45
C ARG A 193 -13.04 21.35 -3.73
N PHE A 194 -13.99 20.42 -3.84
CA PHE A 194 -15.39 20.72 -4.05
C PHE A 194 -16.00 21.44 -2.84
N PHE A 195 -15.71 20.97 -1.62
CA PHE A 195 -16.15 21.62 -0.40
C PHE A 195 -15.60 23.05 -0.28
N ASP A 196 -14.31 23.25 -0.56
CA ASP A 196 -13.67 24.57 -0.51
C ASP A 196 -14.25 25.56 -1.52
N LEU A 197 -14.65 25.07 -2.70
CA LEU A 197 -15.20 25.87 -3.79
C LEU A 197 -16.73 25.84 -3.86
N ARG A 198 -17.43 25.31 -2.84
CA ARG A 198 -18.86 25.02 -2.91
C ARG A 198 -19.72 26.24 -3.24
N LYS A 199 -19.33 27.43 -2.74
CA LYS A 199 -20.05 28.69 -2.97
C LYS A 199 -19.84 29.18 -4.41
N GLU A 200 -18.60 29.16 -4.88
CA GLU A 200 -18.20 29.51 -6.24
C GLU A 200 -18.83 28.56 -7.28
N ILE A 201 -18.82 27.26 -6.99
CA ILE A 201 -19.45 26.23 -7.81
C ILE A 201 -20.95 26.49 -7.90
N ASN A 202 -21.63 26.78 -6.79
CA ASN A 202 -23.07 27.08 -6.83
C ASN A 202 -23.38 28.30 -7.71
N THR A 203 -22.65 29.40 -7.53
CA THR A 203 -22.82 30.62 -8.34
C THR A 203 -22.59 30.35 -9.82
N PHE A 204 -21.45 29.73 -10.17
CA PHE A 204 -21.13 29.41 -11.56
C PHE A 204 -22.17 28.48 -12.21
N MET A 205 -22.64 27.47 -11.46
CA MET A 205 -23.62 26.51 -11.97
C MET A 205 -24.98 27.16 -12.21
N ASN A 206 -25.40 28.10 -11.35
CA ASN A 206 -26.59 28.91 -11.57
C ASN A 206 -26.47 29.82 -12.80
N GLU A 207 -25.32 30.47 -13.02
CA GLU A 207 -25.06 31.27 -14.24
C GLU A 207 -25.12 30.44 -15.53
N LYS A 208 -24.77 29.14 -15.46
CA LYS A 208 -24.91 28.20 -16.57
C LYS A 208 -26.32 27.61 -16.71
N GLY A 209 -27.29 28.07 -15.91
CA GLY A 209 -28.66 27.55 -15.91
C GLY A 209 -28.77 26.12 -15.39
N LYS A 210 -27.81 25.66 -14.58
CA LYS A 210 -27.76 24.31 -14.00
C LYS A 210 -27.73 24.39 -12.48
N SER A 211 -28.83 24.78 -11.87
CA SER A 211 -28.91 24.87 -10.41
C SER A 211 -28.67 23.50 -9.74
N ILE A 212 -27.97 23.53 -8.60
CA ILE A 212 -27.68 22.35 -7.76
C ILE A 212 -28.34 22.60 -6.39
N PRO A 213 -29.59 22.14 -6.18
CA PRO A 213 -30.32 22.39 -4.94
C PRO A 213 -29.57 21.94 -3.68
N GLU A 214 -28.79 20.87 -3.79
CA GLU A 214 -28.01 20.30 -2.70
C GLU A 214 -26.96 21.27 -2.13
N LEU A 215 -26.43 22.20 -2.94
CA LEU A 215 -25.50 23.24 -2.46
C LEU A 215 -26.18 24.32 -1.61
N THR A 216 -27.51 24.28 -1.50
CA THR A 216 -28.31 25.11 -0.58
C THR A 216 -28.95 24.31 0.55
N ASP A 217 -28.86 22.98 0.52
CA ASP A 217 -29.35 22.11 1.58
C ASP A 217 -28.31 22.02 2.70
N THR A 218 -28.69 22.55 3.87
CA THR A 218 -27.86 22.58 5.07
C THR A 218 -27.42 21.20 5.54
N GLN A 219 -28.32 20.20 5.56
CA GLN A 219 -27.95 18.85 5.97
C GLN A 219 -26.98 18.24 4.95
N TRP A 220 -27.22 18.46 3.66
CA TRP A 220 -26.34 17.93 2.61
C TRP A 220 -24.93 18.51 2.70
N LEU A 221 -24.79 19.81 3.00
CA LEU A 221 -23.48 20.45 3.21
C LEU A 221 -22.73 19.87 4.42
N ILE A 222 -23.44 19.55 5.48
CA ILE A 222 -22.91 18.88 6.67
C ILE A 222 -22.45 17.45 6.33
N ASP A 223 -23.26 16.71 5.56
CA ASP A 223 -22.91 15.38 5.06
C ASP A 223 -21.68 15.40 4.14
N LEU A 224 -21.58 16.40 3.26
CA LEU A 224 -20.41 16.65 2.42
C LEU A 224 -19.16 16.95 3.26
N GLY A 225 -19.28 17.80 4.29
CA GLY A 225 -18.20 18.13 5.21
C GLY A 225 -17.67 16.89 5.93
N PHE A 226 -18.57 16.10 6.53
CA PHE A 226 -18.24 14.82 7.16
C PHE A 226 -17.53 13.86 6.20
N LEU A 227 -18.08 13.68 4.99
CA LEU A 227 -17.49 12.78 4.01
C LEU A 227 -16.09 13.24 3.58
N THR A 228 -15.90 14.55 3.47
CA THR A 228 -14.59 15.16 3.16
C THR A 228 -13.57 14.85 4.26
N ASP A 229 -13.95 14.99 5.53
CA ASP A 229 -13.09 14.72 6.69
C ASP A 229 -12.69 13.24 6.80
N VAL A 230 -13.65 12.32 6.72
CA VAL A 230 -13.37 10.87 6.81
C VAL A 230 -12.51 10.39 5.65
N THR A 231 -12.79 10.87 4.43
CA THR A 231 -12.01 10.53 3.24
C THR A 231 -10.59 11.10 3.33
N HIS A 232 -10.41 12.27 3.94
CA HIS A 232 -9.08 12.85 4.18
C HIS A 232 -8.24 11.99 5.14
N GLU A 233 -8.84 11.50 6.24
CA GLU A 233 -8.15 10.64 7.20
C GLU A 233 -7.76 9.29 6.59
N LEU A 234 -8.65 8.67 5.79
CA LEU A 234 -8.32 7.47 5.02
C LEU A 234 -7.17 7.74 4.02
N ASN A 235 -7.20 8.87 3.30
CA ASN A 235 -6.14 9.25 2.36
C ASN A 235 -4.79 9.41 3.07
N THR A 236 -4.80 10.01 4.26
CA THR A 236 -3.62 10.17 5.09
C THR A 236 -3.05 8.81 5.50
N LEU A 237 -3.88 7.85 5.89
CA LEU A 237 -3.45 6.48 6.14
C LEU A 237 -2.85 5.84 4.88
N ASN A 238 -3.55 5.91 3.75
CA ASN A 238 -3.08 5.31 2.49
C ASN A 238 -1.69 5.82 2.08
N VAL A 239 -1.44 7.14 2.16
CA VAL A 239 -0.12 7.74 1.88
C VAL A 239 0.96 7.20 2.83
N ARG A 240 0.65 6.99 4.11
CA ARG A 240 1.62 6.44 5.08
C ARG A 240 1.94 4.97 4.82
N LEU A 241 0.98 4.20 4.31
CA LEU A 241 1.15 2.81 3.93
C LEU A 241 1.94 2.66 2.61
N GLN A 242 2.03 3.70 1.79
CA GLN A 242 2.84 3.67 0.57
C GLN A 242 4.33 3.92 0.85
N GLY A 243 5.17 3.40 -0.05
CA GLY A 243 6.62 3.63 -0.05
C GLY A 243 7.44 2.35 -0.07
N LYS A 244 8.72 2.49 -0.42
CA LYS A 244 9.71 1.40 -0.42
C LYS A 244 10.29 1.22 0.98
N LYS A 245 10.88 0.04 1.25
CA LYS A 245 11.62 -0.25 2.50
C LYS A 245 10.84 -0.07 3.81
N LYS A 246 9.51 -0.09 3.76
CA LYS A 246 8.66 -0.07 4.95
C LYS A 246 8.70 -1.42 5.67
N LEU A 247 8.83 -1.40 7.00
CA LEU A 247 8.69 -2.58 7.83
C LEU A 247 7.20 -2.85 8.10
N ILE A 248 6.86 -4.12 8.27
CA ILE A 248 5.50 -4.54 8.61
C ILE A 248 5.01 -3.90 9.93
N SER A 249 5.90 -3.73 10.92
CA SER A 249 5.59 -3.08 12.20
C SER A 249 5.12 -1.64 12.05
N ASP A 250 5.74 -0.87 11.15
CA ASP A 250 5.41 0.54 10.96
C ASP A 250 4.01 0.67 10.35
N MET A 251 3.77 -0.10 9.30
CA MET A 251 2.49 -0.10 8.58
C MET A 251 1.36 -0.65 9.45
N TYR A 252 1.64 -1.67 10.27
CA TYR A 252 0.68 -2.18 11.24
C TYR A 252 0.34 -1.15 12.33
N THR A 253 1.34 -0.42 12.84
CA THR A 253 1.14 0.67 13.79
C THR A 253 0.26 1.78 13.22
N ASP A 254 0.46 2.17 11.97
CA ASP A 254 -0.38 3.17 11.28
C ASP A 254 -1.85 2.71 11.17
N VAL A 255 -2.08 1.43 10.82
CA VAL A 255 -3.44 0.85 10.80
C VAL A 255 -4.06 0.83 12.19
N LYS A 256 -3.30 0.47 13.22
CA LYS A 256 -3.79 0.45 14.61
C LYS A 256 -4.17 1.83 15.11
N ALA A 257 -3.33 2.83 14.83
CA ALA A 257 -3.64 4.21 15.14
C ALA A 257 -4.95 4.65 14.45
N PHE A 258 -5.15 4.28 13.19
CA PHE A 258 -6.38 4.59 12.47
C PHE A 258 -7.62 3.89 13.04
N GLN A 259 -7.52 2.60 13.41
CA GLN A 259 -8.61 1.88 14.09
C GLN A 259 -9.01 2.56 15.42
N MET A 260 -8.04 3.09 16.16
CA MET A 260 -8.30 3.87 17.38
C MET A 260 -8.94 5.23 17.09
N LYS A 261 -8.52 5.91 16.00
CA LYS A 261 -9.20 7.14 15.54
C LYS A 261 -10.66 6.88 15.20
N ILE A 262 -10.99 5.81 14.46
CA ILE A 262 -12.40 5.48 14.14
C ILE A 262 -13.22 5.28 15.42
N LYS A 263 -12.68 4.58 16.43
CA LYS A 263 -13.35 4.43 17.74
C LYS A 263 -13.68 5.78 18.37
N LEU A 264 -12.72 6.70 18.34
CA LEU A 264 -12.91 8.05 18.86
C LEU A 264 -13.94 8.85 18.04
N PHE A 265 -13.89 8.72 16.71
CA PHE A 265 -14.81 9.38 15.78
C PHE A 265 -16.25 8.95 16.02
N ILE A 266 -16.52 7.66 16.21
CA ILE A 266 -17.86 7.15 16.54
C ILE A 266 -18.38 7.83 17.82
N LYS A 267 -17.56 7.84 18.88
CA LYS A 267 -17.90 8.49 20.14
C LYS A 267 -18.17 9.99 19.98
N HIS A 268 -17.34 10.68 19.19
CA HIS A 268 -17.47 12.11 18.96
C HIS A 268 -18.75 12.45 18.19
N ILE A 269 -19.11 11.68 17.16
CA ILE A 269 -20.38 11.86 16.44
C ILE A 269 -21.58 11.62 17.36
N ASP A 270 -21.53 10.60 18.23
CA ASP A 270 -22.57 10.34 19.24
C ASP A 270 -22.75 11.52 20.21
N GLU A 271 -21.66 12.13 20.63
CA GLU A 271 -21.65 13.30 21.51
C GLU A 271 -21.86 14.63 20.76
N LYS A 272 -22.09 14.59 19.43
CA LYS A 272 -22.16 15.74 18.52
C LYS A 272 -20.94 16.69 18.63
N LYS A 273 -19.77 16.13 18.91
CA LYS A 273 -18.48 16.83 18.93
C LYS A 273 -17.78 16.72 17.57
N LEU A 274 -17.41 17.87 17.01
CA LEU A 274 -16.80 17.96 15.68
C LEU A 274 -15.32 18.37 15.71
N ASP A 275 -14.64 18.18 16.84
CA ASP A 275 -13.22 18.58 17.03
C ASP A 275 -12.25 17.95 16.03
N HIS A 276 -12.63 16.82 15.44
CA HIS A 276 -11.84 16.10 14.43
C HIS A 276 -12.50 16.09 13.04
N PHE A 277 -13.53 16.92 12.85
CA PHE A 277 -14.28 17.04 11.61
C PHE A 277 -14.35 18.51 11.19
N PRO A 278 -13.23 19.13 10.77
CA PRO A 278 -13.18 20.55 10.50
C PRO A 278 -14.14 21.02 9.40
N ASN A 279 -14.29 20.26 8.32
CA ASN A 279 -15.20 20.64 7.23
C ASN A 279 -16.67 20.45 7.66
N CYS A 280 -16.97 19.36 8.39
CA CYS A 280 -18.30 19.17 8.98
C CYS A 280 -18.64 20.29 9.97
N LYS A 281 -17.69 20.67 10.81
CA LYS A 281 -17.83 21.75 11.80
C LYS A 281 -18.12 23.08 11.12
N GLU A 282 -17.37 23.43 10.08
CA GLU A 282 -17.61 24.63 9.28
C GLU A 282 -19.04 24.65 8.72
N ALA A 283 -19.51 23.54 8.14
CA ALA A 283 -20.87 23.45 7.60
C ALA A 283 -21.97 23.57 8.68
N VAL A 284 -21.74 23.02 9.88
CA VAL A 284 -22.66 23.17 11.03
C VAL A 284 -22.67 24.60 11.57
N GLU A 285 -21.52 25.27 11.60
CA GLU A 285 -21.42 26.67 12.02
C GLU A 285 -22.15 27.60 11.03
N GLU A 286 -22.02 27.34 9.72
CA GLU A 286 -22.76 28.05 8.67
C GLU A 286 -24.28 27.81 8.71
N ALA A 287 -24.72 26.63 9.16
CA ALA A 287 -26.14 26.29 9.34
C ALA A 287 -26.82 27.15 10.42
N GLY A 288 -26.06 27.63 11.40
CA GLY A 288 -26.54 28.37 12.56
C GLY A 288 -26.93 27.47 13.75
N ILE A 289 -26.90 28.08 14.95
CA ILE A 289 -26.98 27.41 16.26
C ILE A 289 -28.25 26.56 16.46
N ASN A 290 -29.35 26.91 15.78
CA ASN A 290 -30.64 26.24 15.95
C ASN A 290 -30.85 25.05 15.01
N PHE A 291 -29.92 24.79 14.08
CA PHE A 291 -30.09 23.69 13.14
C PHE A 291 -29.79 22.34 13.80
N HIS A 292 -30.82 21.50 13.90
CA HIS A 292 -30.64 20.13 14.37
C HIS A 292 -30.24 19.22 13.21
N TRP A 293 -28.94 18.95 13.10
CA TRP A 293 -28.41 18.03 12.09
C TRP A 293 -28.50 16.56 12.54
N LYS A 294 -28.68 15.69 11.55
CA LYS A 294 -28.83 14.23 11.71
C LYS A 294 -27.46 13.56 11.71
N ILE A 295 -27.29 12.56 12.58
CA ILE A 295 -26.01 11.87 12.79
C ILE A 295 -26.03 10.40 12.35
N ASP A 296 -27.22 9.80 12.17
CA ASP A 296 -27.40 8.36 12.06
C ASP A 296 -26.55 7.75 10.93
N LYS A 297 -26.64 8.35 9.73
CA LYS A 297 -25.88 7.87 8.56
C LYS A 297 -24.37 8.05 8.72
N MET A 298 -23.92 9.11 9.40
CA MET A 298 -22.50 9.32 9.70
C MET A 298 -21.97 8.24 10.64
N LYS A 299 -22.73 7.96 11.69
CA LYS A 299 -22.41 6.92 12.67
C LYS A 299 -22.37 5.54 12.01
N ASP A 300 -23.37 5.22 11.20
CA ASP A 300 -23.45 3.95 10.47
C ASP A 300 -22.23 3.74 9.57
N ILE A 301 -21.80 4.77 8.84
CA ILE A 301 -20.59 4.71 8.01
C ILE A 301 -19.35 4.42 8.87
N LEU A 302 -19.18 5.09 10.01
CA LEU A 302 -18.03 4.87 10.88
C LEU A 302 -18.03 3.47 11.52
N ILE A 303 -19.20 2.97 11.93
CA ILE A 303 -19.34 1.60 12.47
C ILE A 303 -19.00 0.56 11.40
N GLN A 304 -19.52 0.73 10.18
CA GLN A 304 -19.20 -0.17 9.07
C GLN A 304 -17.71 -0.11 8.74
N LEU A 305 -17.10 1.08 8.72
CA LEU A 305 -15.67 1.26 8.50
C LEU A 305 -14.85 0.54 9.58
N GLN A 306 -15.23 0.69 10.85
CA GLN A 306 -14.58 -0.01 11.97
C GLN A 306 -14.66 -1.55 11.81
N SER A 307 -15.83 -2.07 11.43
CA SER A 307 -16.01 -3.50 11.18
C SER A 307 -15.10 -3.97 10.05
N GLN A 308 -15.10 -3.27 8.91
CA GLN A 308 -14.25 -3.65 7.77
C GLN A 308 -12.76 -3.69 8.14
N PHE A 309 -12.28 -2.69 8.89
CA PHE A 309 -10.89 -2.70 9.36
C PHE A 309 -10.60 -3.83 10.35
N SER A 310 -11.57 -4.25 11.15
CA SER A 310 -11.40 -5.37 12.08
C SER A 310 -11.38 -6.72 11.35
N ASP A 311 -12.27 -6.88 10.37
CA ASP A 311 -12.45 -8.14 9.63
C ASP A 311 -11.31 -8.40 8.64
N ARG A 312 -10.90 -7.36 7.89
CA ARG A 312 -9.93 -7.53 6.79
C ARG A 312 -8.52 -7.77 7.30
N PHE A 313 -8.08 -6.99 8.30
CA PHE A 313 -6.70 -7.02 8.80
C PHE A 313 -6.44 -8.17 9.79
N GLY A 314 -7.27 -9.21 9.77
CA GLY A 314 -7.17 -10.37 10.65
C GLY A 314 -5.90 -11.21 10.42
N ASP A 315 -5.29 -11.13 9.25
CA ASP A 315 -3.98 -11.73 8.96
C ASP A 315 -2.84 -11.03 9.71
N PHE A 316 -2.85 -9.71 9.78
CA PHE A 316 -1.91 -8.93 10.60
C PHE A 316 -2.13 -9.15 12.10
N GLU A 317 -3.39 -9.31 12.53
CA GLU A 317 -3.68 -9.56 13.94
C GLU A 317 -3.14 -10.89 14.47
N LYS A 318 -3.07 -11.93 13.63
CA LYS A 318 -2.48 -13.23 14.00
C LYS A 318 -1.00 -13.13 14.40
N VAL A 319 -0.31 -12.07 13.98
CA VAL A 319 1.10 -11.83 14.27
C VAL A 319 1.33 -10.61 15.17
N SER A 320 0.27 -10.01 15.72
CA SER A 320 0.37 -8.74 16.41
C SER A 320 1.22 -8.76 17.68
N SER A 321 1.18 -9.84 18.45
CA SER A 321 2.07 -10.03 19.61
C SER A 321 3.53 -10.03 19.18
N LYS A 322 3.88 -10.79 18.14
CA LYS A 322 5.23 -10.83 17.58
C LYS A 322 5.67 -9.48 17.01
N LEU A 323 4.75 -8.74 16.37
CA LEU A 323 5.04 -7.38 15.88
C LEU A 323 5.35 -6.41 17.01
N LYS A 324 4.67 -6.49 18.16
CA LYS A 324 4.98 -5.67 19.34
C LYS A 324 6.37 -5.98 19.88
N VAL A 325 6.71 -7.27 19.98
CA VAL A 325 8.05 -7.73 20.41
C VAL A 325 9.13 -7.24 19.45
N PHE A 326 8.89 -7.32 18.14
CA PHE A 326 9.80 -6.82 17.11
C PHE A 326 9.96 -5.29 17.12
N ALA A 327 8.87 -4.55 17.30
CA ALA A 327 8.89 -3.09 17.25
C ALA A 327 9.44 -2.44 18.52
N ASN A 328 9.18 -3.06 19.68
CA ASN A 328 9.60 -2.54 20.98
C ASN A 328 10.00 -3.66 21.94
N PRO A 329 11.19 -4.26 21.75
CA PRO A 329 11.67 -5.36 22.60
C PRO A 329 11.90 -4.94 24.05
N PHE A 330 12.09 -3.64 24.33
CA PHE A 330 12.35 -3.13 25.68
C PHE A 330 11.09 -2.88 26.52
N SER A 331 9.90 -3.05 25.96
CA SER A 331 8.64 -2.83 26.69
C SER A 331 7.59 -3.91 26.41
N CYS A 332 7.99 -5.03 25.81
CA CYS A 332 7.09 -6.16 25.62
C CYS A 332 6.97 -6.98 26.91
N ASP A 333 5.79 -7.55 27.13
CA ASP A 333 5.55 -8.51 28.19
C ASP A 333 6.26 -9.84 27.85
N ILE A 334 7.12 -10.32 28.76
CA ILE A 334 7.88 -11.55 28.60
C ILE A 334 6.96 -12.77 28.51
N GLU A 335 5.79 -12.73 29.16
CA GLU A 335 4.82 -13.83 29.10
C GLU A 335 4.16 -13.96 27.71
N GLU A 336 4.12 -12.88 26.93
CA GLU A 336 3.60 -12.87 25.55
C GLU A 336 4.67 -13.22 24.48
N VAL A 337 5.94 -13.31 24.87
CA VAL A 337 7.07 -13.61 23.97
C VAL A 337 7.16 -15.13 23.70
N PRO A 338 7.46 -15.58 22.47
CA PRO A 338 7.70 -17.00 22.18
C PRO A 338 8.73 -17.61 23.13
N SER A 339 8.46 -18.82 23.65
CA SER A 339 9.29 -19.43 24.71
C SER A 339 10.78 -19.55 24.35
N ASN A 340 11.11 -19.76 23.08
CA ASN A 340 12.49 -19.82 22.60
C ASN A 340 13.23 -18.47 22.64
N LEU A 341 12.51 -17.35 22.78
CA LEU A 341 13.06 -15.99 22.82
C LEU A 341 13.03 -15.38 24.22
N GLN A 342 12.30 -15.95 25.18
CA GLN A 342 12.06 -15.35 26.50
C GLN A 342 13.35 -15.04 27.25
N MET A 343 14.31 -15.98 27.31
CA MET A 343 15.59 -15.76 28.01
C MET A 343 16.42 -14.65 27.35
N ASN A 344 16.57 -14.67 26.02
CA ASN A 344 17.23 -13.59 25.28
C ASN A 344 16.52 -12.24 25.48
N MET A 345 15.20 -12.23 25.61
CA MET A 345 14.45 -11.00 25.86
C MET A 345 14.69 -10.46 27.27
N ILE A 346 14.75 -11.32 28.29
CA ILE A 346 15.07 -10.91 29.68
C ILE A 346 16.46 -10.26 29.74
N ASP A 347 17.45 -10.91 29.10
CA ASP A 347 18.82 -10.39 29.06
C ASP A 347 18.89 -9.06 28.29
N LEU A 348 18.15 -8.95 27.18
CA LEU A 348 18.09 -7.73 26.40
C LEU A 348 17.47 -6.58 27.19
N GLN A 349 16.30 -6.81 27.82
CA GLN A 349 15.59 -5.80 28.60
C GLN A 349 16.39 -5.29 29.80
N SER A 350 17.26 -6.15 30.36
CA SER A 350 18.15 -5.82 31.47
C SER A 350 19.42 -5.07 31.04
N ASN A 351 19.72 -5.01 29.73
CA ASN A 351 20.92 -4.39 29.21
C ASN A 351 20.70 -2.90 28.85
N ASN A 352 21.12 -2.01 29.76
CA ASN A 352 21.01 -0.56 29.57
C ASN A 352 21.80 -0.01 28.37
N VAL A 353 22.92 -0.62 28.00
CA VAL A 353 23.74 -0.17 26.86
C VAL A 353 23.00 -0.43 25.53
N LEU A 354 22.45 -1.63 25.37
CA LEU A 354 21.64 -1.98 24.21
C LEU A 354 20.34 -1.15 24.17
N LYS A 355 19.74 -0.86 25.33
CA LYS A 355 18.58 0.03 25.43
C LYS A 355 18.88 1.44 24.94
N SER A 356 20.01 2.04 25.35
CA SER A 356 20.44 3.35 24.83
C SER A 356 20.69 3.29 23.33
N THR A 357 21.39 2.25 22.85
CA THR A 357 21.69 2.04 21.43
C THR A 357 20.41 1.98 20.58
N PHE A 358 19.36 1.30 21.08
CA PHE A 358 18.06 1.22 20.42
C PHE A 358 17.43 2.61 20.19
N TYR A 359 17.40 3.44 21.23
CA TYR A 359 16.81 4.79 21.15
C TYR A 359 17.66 5.77 20.33
N GLU A 360 18.99 5.58 20.29
CA GLU A 360 19.90 6.39 19.50
C GLU A 360 19.81 6.08 18.00
N LEU A 361 19.80 4.80 17.62
CA LEU A 361 19.81 4.38 16.21
C LEU A 361 18.50 4.70 15.47
N LYS A 362 17.36 4.55 16.15
CA LYS A 362 16.01 4.71 15.55
C LYS A 362 15.81 3.94 14.24
N ASP A 363 16.50 2.82 14.10
CA ASP A 363 16.51 1.94 12.92
C ASP A 363 16.57 0.49 13.41
N LEU A 364 15.45 -0.22 13.29
CA LEU A 364 15.33 -1.59 13.78
C LEU A 364 16.31 -2.54 13.09
N VAL A 365 16.54 -2.35 11.78
CA VAL A 365 17.44 -3.21 11.00
C VAL A 365 18.86 -3.09 11.53
N LYS A 366 19.34 -1.85 11.72
CA LYS A 366 20.67 -1.60 12.28
C LYS A 366 20.79 -2.04 13.73
N PHE A 367 19.76 -1.79 14.53
CA PHE A 367 19.75 -2.21 15.93
C PHE A 367 19.88 -3.74 16.06
N TYR A 368 19.01 -4.51 15.41
CA TYR A 368 19.10 -5.97 15.46
C TYR A 368 20.39 -6.50 14.85
N GLY A 369 20.93 -5.85 13.82
CA GLY A 369 22.23 -6.18 13.24
C GLY A 369 23.41 -5.96 14.18
N SER A 370 23.30 -4.99 15.10
CA SER A 370 24.32 -4.68 16.10
C SER A 370 24.34 -5.62 17.32
N LEU A 371 23.33 -6.48 17.46
CA LEU A 371 23.24 -7.37 18.61
C LEU A 371 24.40 -8.39 18.64
N PRO A 372 24.97 -8.67 19.84
CA PRO A 372 25.95 -9.73 20.05
C PRO A 372 25.44 -11.13 19.68
N SER A 373 26.36 -12.08 19.53
CA SER A 373 26.05 -13.50 19.23
C SER A 373 25.15 -14.16 20.27
N ASP A 374 25.17 -13.69 21.51
CA ASP A 374 24.34 -14.24 22.59
C ASP A 374 22.83 -14.04 22.32
N PHE A 375 22.48 -13.17 21.38
CA PHE A 375 21.11 -12.88 20.94
C PHE A 375 20.78 -13.47 19.56
N ASP A 376 21.49 -14.50 19.09
CA ASP A 376 21.32 -15.06 17.75
C ASP A 376 19.88 -15.51 17.44
N GLU A 377 19.13 -16.04 18.41
CA GLU A 377 17.73 -16.42 18.20
C GLU A 377 16.84 -15.17 17.99
N LEU A 378 17.10 -14.10 18.74
CA LEU A 378 16.41 -12.82 18.53
C LEU A 378 16.80 -12.18 17.19
N LYS A 379 18.06 -12.32 16.76
CA LYS A 379 18.52 -11.86 15.45
C LYS A 379 17.80 -12.60 14.33
N LYS A 380 17.68 -13.93 14.40
CA LYS A 380 16.91 -14.72 13.42
C LYS A 380 15.45 -14.31 13.39
N PHE A 381 14.82 -14.15 14.56
CA PHE A 381 13.46 -13.64 14.66
C PHE A 381 13.31 -12.28 13.98
N ALA A 382 14.20 -11.33 14.27
CA ALA A 382 14.17 -10.01 13.66
C ALA A 382 14.39 -10.05 12.15
N GLN A 383 15.34 -10.86 11.66
CA GLN A 383 15.59 -11.03 10.23
C GLN A 383 14.33 -11.46 9.49
N GLN A 384 13.56 -12.42 10.03
CA GLN A 384 12.30 -12.84 9.44
C GLN A 384 11.29 -11.68 9.34
N PHE A 385 11.12 -10.88 10.40
CA PHE A 385 10.17 -9.75 10.37
C PHE A 385 10.64 -8.60 9.47
N ILE A 386 11.95 -8.40 9.31
CA ILE A 386 12.52 -7.41 8.39
C ILE A 386 12.22 -7.77 6.93
N THR A 387 12.22 -9.05 6.57
CA THR A 387 11.97 -9.47 5.18
C THR A 387 10.51 -9.38 4.78
N ILE A 388 9.56 -9.37 5.72
CA ILE A 388 8.12 -9.40 5.39
C ILE A 388 7.71 -8.17 4.58
N PHE A 389 7.10 -8.42 3.41
CA PHE A 389 6.31 -7.42 2.71
C PHE A 389 4.93 -7.31 3.34
N SER A 390 4.49 -6.09 3.65
CA SER A 390 3.11 -5.80 4.06
C SER A 390 2.24 -5.34 2.88
N SER A 391 2.84 -4.95 1.75
CA SER A 391 2.13 -4.48 0.55
C SER A 391 2.74 -5.01 -0.75
N THR A 392 1.95 -4.94 -1.81
CA THR A 392 2.38 -5.13 -3.21
C THR A 392 2.73 -3.79 -3.89
N TYR A 393 3.01 -2.73 -3.12
CA TYR A 393 3.29 -1.39 -3.63
C TYR A 393 4.37 -1.36 -4.73
N LEU A 394 5.43 -2.16 -4.59
CA LEU A 394 6.48 -2.27 -5.61
C LEU A 394 5.96 -2.83 -6.93
N CYS A 395 5.04 -3.80 -6.87
CA CYS A 395 4.38 -4.34 -8.05
C CYS A 395 3.53 -3.25 -8.72
N GLU A 396 2.70 -2.53 -7.96
CA GLU A 396 1.86 -1.44 -8.48
C GLU A 396 2.68 -0.31 -9.13
N GLN A 397 3.79 0.10 -8.50
CA GLN A 397 4.73 1.07 -9.08
C GLN A 397 5.34 0.54 -10.38
N THR A 398 5.69 -0.74 -10.42
CA THR A 398 6.29 -1.36 -11.60
C THR A 398 5.27 -1.49 -12.73
N PHE A 399 4.02 -1.86 -12.46
CA PHE A 399 2.93 -1.85 -13.45
C PHE A 399 2.67 -0.46 -14.01
N SER A 400 2.81 0.59 -13.20
CA SER A 400 2.71 1.97 -13.68
C SER A 400 3.81 2.29 -14.71
N ILE A 401 5.04 1.78 -14.49
CA ILE A 401 6.14 1.89 -15.47
C ILE A 401 5.83 1.08 -16.73
N VAL A 402 5.29 -0.14 -16.59
CA VAL A 402 4.88 -0.98 -17.73
C VAL A 402 3.85 -0.24 -18.59
N ASN A 403 2.80 0.31 -17.98
CA ASN A 403 1.75 1.03 -18.69
C ASN A 403 2.26 2.30 -19.41
N TYR A 404 3.22 2.99 -18.82
CA TYR A 404 3.87 4.13 -19.46
C TYR A 404 4.74 3.72 -20.66
N ARG A 405 5.50 2.61 -20.53
CA ARG A 405 6.48 2.16 -21.51
C ARG A 405 5.86 1.34 -22.65
N LYS A 406 4.87 0.50 -22.38
CA LYS A 406 4.04 -0.22 -23.37
C LYS A 406 2.85 0.65 -23.82
N ASN A 407 3.04 1.94 -24.09
CA ASN A 407 1.94 2.75 -24.63
C ASN A 407 1.64 2.38 -26.11
N LYS A 408 0.57 2.92 -26.70
CA LYS A 408 0.09 2.58 -28.06
C LYS A 408 1.17 2.68 -29.17
N CYS A 409 2.28 3.39 -28.95
CA CYS A 409 3.38 3.53 -29.91
C CYS A 409 4.53 2.52 -29.70
N ALA A 410 4.56 1.78 -28.58
CA ALA A 410 5.66 0.90 -28.18
C ALA A 410 5.20 -0.52 -27.78
N SER A 411 4.06 -0.99 -28.30
CA SER A 411 3.47 -2.31 -28.02
C SER A 411 4.30 -3.51 -28.53
N ARG A 412 5.42 -3.27 -29.22
CA ARG A 412 6.29 -4.30 -29.84
C ARG A 412 7.49 -4.74 -29.00
N LEU A 413 7.61 -4.29 -27.74
CA LEU A 413 8.67 -4.76 -26.84
C LEU A 413 8.51 -6.26 -26.57
N THR A 414 9.57 -7.04 -26.79
CA THR A 414 9.60 -8.46 -26.41
C THR A 414 9.59 -8.60 -24.88
N ASP A 415 9.15 -9.77 -24.39
CA ASP A 415 9.11 -10.06 -22.95
C ASP A 415 10.51 -9.91 -22.30
N GLU A 416 11.57 -10.28 -23.03
CA GLU A 416 12.96 -10.15 -22.59
C GLU A 416 13.40 -8.69 -22.44
N HIS A 417 13.13 -7.84 -23.43
CA HIS A 417 13.43 -6.41 -23.34
C HIS A 417 12.65 -5.74 -22.21
N LEU A 418 11.37 -6.11 -22.04
CA LEU A 418 10.56 -5.59 -20.94
C LEU A 418 11.14 -5.98 -19.57
N ARG A 419 11.50 -7.24 -19.38
CA ARG A 419 12.17 -7.73 -18.16
C ARG A 419 13.44 -6.94 -17.86
N ALA A 420 14.30 -6.75 -18.86
CA ALA A 420 15.56 -6.02 -18.69
C ALA A 420 15.31 -4.55 -18.31
N ILE A 421 14.39 -3.86 -18.99
CA ILE A 421 14.05 -2.46 -18.71
C ILE A 421 13.49 -2.31 -17.30
N LEU A 422 12.52 -3.16 -16.91
CA LEU A 422 11.91 -3.07 -15.58
C LEU A 422 12.92 -3.36 -14.48
N ARG A 423 13.80 -4.36 -14.66
CA ARG A 423 14.87 -4.63 -13.69
C ARG A 423 15.79 -3.43 -13.50
N ILE A 424 16.19 -2.77 -14.57
CA ILE A 424 17.00 -1.55 -14.49
C ILE A 424 16.22 -0.41 -13.81
N ALA A 425 14.92 -0.28 -14.08
CA ALA A 425 14.11 0.80 -13.55
C ALA A 425 13.73 0.63 -12.06
N THR A 426 13.70 -0.60 -11.56
CA THR A 426 13.23 -0.91 -10.20
C THR A 426 14.36 -1.21 -9.22
N THR A 427 15.54 -1.59 -9.70
CA THR A 427 16.65 -2.04 -8.86
C THR A 427 17.27 -0.91 -8.03
N ASN A 428 17.77 -1.27 -6.85
CA ASN A 428 18.68 -0.42 -6.07
C ASN A 428 20.14 -0.83 -6.25
N MET A 429 20.41 -1.89 -7.01
CA MET A 429 21.76 -2.38 -7.29
C MET A 429 22.43 -1.57 -8.41
N THR A 430 23.76 -1.54 -8.40
CA THR A 430 24.55 -0.89 -9.45
C THR A 430 25.06 -1.94 -10.44
N ALA A 431 24.80 -1.73 -11.73
CA ALA A 431 25.32 -2.63 -12.76
C ALA A 431 26.85 -2.48 -12.86
N ASN A 432 27.56 -3.59 -13.02
CA ASN A 432 29.00 -3.58 -13.20
C ASN A 432 29.36 -3.16 -14.63
N ILE A 433 29.48 -1.84 -14.87
CA ILE A 433 29.73 -1.29 -16.20
C ILE A 433 31.08 -1.77 -16.76
N GLN A 434 32.08 -1.94 -15.91
CA GLN A 434 33.41 -2.38 -16.33
C GLN A 434 33.41 -3.81 -16.87
N GLU A 435 32.74 -4.73 -16.16
CA GLU A 435 32.56 -6.11 -16.60
C GLU A 435 31.71 -6.20 -17.87
N ILE A 436 30.65 -5.38 -17.98
CA ILE A 436 29.85 -5.34 -19.21
C ILE A 436 30.68 -4.84 -20.38
N ALA A 437 31.46 -3.78 -20.18
CA ALA A 437 32.30 -3.19 -21.22
C ALA A 437 33.40 -4.14 -21.69
N SER A 438 33.97 -4.96 -20.79
CA SER A 438 35.01 -5.94 -21.17
C SER A 438 34.49 -7.12 -21.98
N GLN A 439 33.17 -7.40 -21.93
CA GLN A 439 32.51 -8.45 -22.71
C GLN A 439 32.04 -7.98 -24.10
N ILE A 440 32.03 -6.66 -24.36
CA ILE A 440 31.64 -6.10 -25.66
C ILE A 440 32.89 -6.11 -26.57
N GLN A 441 32.89 -6.96 -27.61
CA GLN A 441 33.91 -6.87 -28.64
C GLN A 441 33.82 -5.50 -29.35
N PRO A 442 34.94 -4.76 -29.48
CA PRO A 442 34.93 -3.53 -30.25
C PRO A 442 34.59 -3.87 -31.71
N GLN A 443 33.52 -3.25 -32.24
CA GLN A 443 33.28 -3.29 -33.68
C GLN A 443 34.41 -2.53 -34.36
N THR A 444 35.28 -3.27 -35.05
CA THR A 444 36.24 -2.68 -35.97
C THR A 444 35.43 -2.18 -37.18
N SER A 445 35.39 -0.86 -37.36
CA SER A 445 34.87 -0.26 -38.58
C SER A 445 35.71 -0.75 -39.76
N HIS A 446 35.08 -1.45 -40.71
CA HIS A 446 35.68 -1.80 -41.99
C HIS A 446 35.76 -0.60 -42.93
#